data_AF-A0A1H7DYV2-F1
#
_entry.id   AF-A0A1H7DYV2-F1
#
_cell.length_a   1.000
_cell.length_b   1.000
_cell.length_c   1.000
_cell.angle_alpha   90.00
_cell.angle_beta   90.00
_cell.angle_gamma   90.00
#
_symmetry.space_group_name_H-M   'P 1'
#
loop_
_entity.id
_entity.type
_entity.pdbx_description
1 polymer ?
#
loop_
_entity_poly.entity_id
_entity_poly.type
_entity_poly.pdbx_seq_one_letter_code
_entity_poly.pdbx_strand_id
1 'polypeptide(L)' 'MQDVGSDRCRLTLGSWSWPSLAATIARYDTEIEVVGPAELVHAFDHLARRFAKTAAGPTPRGTS' A
#
# COMPACT_ATOMS: atom_id res chain seq x y z
N MET A 1 6.89 21.05 17.41
CA MET A 1 7.51 20.73 16.12
C MET A 1 8.52 19.64 16.43
N GLN A 2 8.26 18.38 16.06
CA GLN A 2 9.23 17.30 16.30
C GLN A 2 10.12 17.18 15.07
N ASP A 3 11.41 17.40 15.29
CA ASP A 3 12.49 17.20 14.32
C ASP A 3 12.68 15.71 14.12
N VAL A 4 12.21 15.21 12.98
CA VAL A 4 12.53 13.89 12.45
C VAL A 4 13.73 14.11 11.55
N GLY A 5 14.90 13.63 11.98
CA GLY A 5 16.20 13.92 11.37
C GLY A 5 16.21 13.85 9.83
N SER A 6 17.12 14.64 9.24
CA SER A 6 17.14 15.25 7.90
C SER A 6 16.73 14.46 6.64
N ASP A 7 16.24 13.23 6.74
CA ASP A 7 15.72 12.42 5.62
C ASP A 7 14.29 11.89 5.85
N ARG A 8 13.61 12.30 6.93
CA ARG A 8 12.27 11.79 7.26
C ARG A 8 11.22 12.89 7.21
N CYS A 9 10.18 12.69 6.42
CA CYS A 9 9.01 13.57 6.37
C CYS A 9 7.77 12.79 6.81
N ARG A 10 6.97 13.38 7.72
CA ARG A 10 5.70 12.79 8.18
C ARG A 10 4.54 13.36 7.38
N LEU A 11 3.80 12.50 6.70
CA LEU A 11 2.65 12.88 5.88
C LEU A 11 1.34 12.50 6.57
N THR A 12 0.40 13.45 6.66
CA THR A 12 -0.98 13.20 7.10
C THR A 12 -1.92 13.52 5.94
N LEU A 13 -2.62 12.51 5.41
CA LEU A 13 -3.60 12.68 4.33
C LEU A 13 -4.99 12.29 4.83
N GLY A 14 -5.98 13.15 4.57
CA GLY A 14 -7.38 12.80 4.72
C GLY A 14 -7.84 11.98 3.52
N SER A 15 -8.29 10.75 3.77
CA SER A 15 -8.88 9.88 2.76
C SER A 15 -10.19 9.32 3.28
N TRP A 16 -11.17 9.19 2.39
CA TRP A 16 -12.49 8.65 2.72
C TRP A 16 -12.50 7.12 2.79
N SER A 17 -11.36 6.47 2.49
CA SER A 17 -11.15 5.04 2.74
C SER A 17 -9.67 4.68 2.91
N TRP A 18 -9.38 3.64 3.71
CA TRP A 18 -8.03 3.09 3.86
C TRP A 18 -7.44 2.56 2.55
N PRO A 19 -8.18 1.83 1.69
CA PRO A 19 -7.65 1.39 0.39
C PRO A 19 -7.30 2.53 -0.57
N SER A 20 -8.11 3.60 -0.62
CA SER A 20 -7.81 4.78 -1.46
C SER A 20 -6.54 5.51 -0.98
N LEU A 21 -6.33 5.56 0.33
CA LEU A 21 -5.12 6.13 0.90
C LEU A 21 -3.90 5.28 0.55
N ALA A 22 -3.97 3.96 0.77
CA ALA A 22 -2.89 3.02 0.46
C ALA A 22 -2.51 3.07 -1.03
N ALA A 23 -3.48 3.11 -1.94
CA ALA A 23 -3.23 3.25 -3.38
C ALA A 23 -2.57 4.59 -3.73
N THR A 24 -2.99 5.68 -3.07
CA THR A 24 -2.39 7.01 -3.26
C THR A 24 -0.94 7.05 -2.77
N ILE A 25 -0.62 6.35 -1.67
CA ILE A 25 0.75 6.27 -1.16
C ILE A 25 1.60 5.34 -2.04
N ALA A 26 1.06 4.20 -2.49
CA ALA A 26 1.76 3.24 -3.33
C ALA A 26 2.29 3.84 -4.65
N ARG A 27 1.68 4.93 -5.14
CA ARG A 27 2.12 5.63 -6.36
C ARG A 27 3.52 6.26 -6.26
N TYR A 28 4.03 6.48 -5.04
CA TYR A 28 5.35 7.07 -4.84
C TYR A 28 6.50 6.11 -5.17
N ASP A 29 6.20 4.82 -5.41
CA ASP A 29 7.15 3.81 -5.86
C ASP A 29 8.45 3.78 -5.04
N THR A 30 8.28 3.84 -3.72
CA THR A 30 9.38 3.84 -2.75
C THR A 30 9.04 2.91 -1.59
N GLU A 31 10.03 2.60 -0.78
CA GLU A 31 9.82 1.86 0.45
C GLU A 31 8.95 2.67 1.42
N ILE A 32 7.85 2.05 1.88
CA ILE A 32 6.85 2.68 2.73
C ILE A 32 6.81 1.94 4.06
N GLU A 33 7.18 2.65 5.12
CA GLU A 33 6.98 2.19 6.50
C GLU A 33 5.65 2.72 7.04
N VAL A 34 4.71 1.82 7.33
CA VAL A 34 3.43 2.18 7.95
C VAL A 34 3.56 2.11 9.47
N VAL A 35 3.68 3.27 10.11
CA VAL A 35 3.75 3.38 11.58
C VAL A 35 2.37 3.13 12.25
N GLY A 36 1.30 3.22 11.47
CA GLY A 36 -0.09 2.96 11.91
C GLY A 36 -1.10 3.83 11.15
N PRO A 37 -2.41 3.63 11.36
CA PRO A 37 -3.04 2.59 12.20
C PRO A 37 -3.07 1.21 11.49
N ALA A 38 -3.45 0.15 12.21
CA ALA A 38 -3.39 -1.23 11.70
C ALA A 38 -4.27 -1.44 10.44
N GLU A 39 -5.36 -0.70 10.33
CA GLU A 39 -6.26 -0.69 9.17
C GLU A 39 -5.55 -0.26 7.88
N LEU A 40 -4.56 0.64 7.99
CA LEU A 40 -3.75 1.03 6.83
C LEU A 40 -2.83 -0.11 6.39
N VAL A 41 -2.24 -0.85 7.33
CA VAL A 41 -1.45 -2.06 7.02
C VAL A 41 -2.32 -3.11 6.33
N HIS A 42 -3.54 -3.34 6.83
CA HIS A 42 -4.50 -4.26 6.18
C HIS A 42 -4.88 -3.81 4.77
N ALA A 43 -5.01 -2.50 4.53
CA ALA A 43 -5.28 -1.97 3.20
C ALA A 43 -4.10 -2.24 2.23
N PHE A 44 -2.86 -2.07 2.68
CA PHE A 44 -1.67 -2.43 1.89
C PHE A 44 -1.59 -3.94 1.62
N ASP A 45 -1.81 -4.80 2.61
CA ASP A 45 -1.85 -6.26 2.42
C ASP A 45 -2.90 -6.67 1.39
N HIS A 46 -4.11 -6.09 1.46
CA HIS A 46 -5.17 -6.34 0.49
C HIS A 46 -4.77 -5.94 -0.94
N LEU A 47 -4.17 -4.76 -1.12
CA LEU A 47 -3.67 -4.31 -2.42
C LEU A 47 -2.53 -5.19 -2.94
N ALA A 48 -1.56 -5.54 -2.08
CA ALA A 48 -0.44 -6.39 -2.43
C ALA A 48 -0.92 -7.77 -2.92
N ARG A 49 -1.85 -8.41 -2.19
CA ARG A 49 -2.46 -9.68 -2.61
C ARG A 49 -3.17 -9.57 -3.95
N ARG A 50 -3.86 -8.46 -4.20
CA ARG A 50 -4.56 -8.22 -5.47
C ARG A 50 -3.59 -8.06 -6.63
N PHE A 51 -2.53 -7.27 -6.45
CA PHE A 51 -1.51 -7.10 -7.48
C PHE A 51 -0.72 -8.39 -7.73
N ALA A 52 -0.39 -9.15 -6.69
CA ALA A 52 0.25 -10.46 -6.83
C ALA A 52 -0.61 -11.43 -7.64
N LYS A 53 -1.93 -11.47 -7.40
CA LYS A 53 -2.87 -12.27 -8.20
C LYS A 53 -2.90 -11.84 -9.66
N THR A 54 -2.91 -10.54 -9.94
CA THR A 54 -2.85 -10.02 -11.31
C THR A 54 -1.53 -10.41 -11.99
N ALA A 55 -0.40 -10.27 -11.27
CA ALA A 55 0.93 -10.58 -11.78
C ALA A 55 1.12 -12.08 -12.05
N ALA A 56 0.51 -12.95 -11.23
CA ALA A 56 0.50 -14.40 -11.45
C ALA A 56 -0.22 -14.82 -12.75
N GLY A 57 -1.04 -13.93 -13.33
CA GLY A 57 -1.79 -14.18 -14.54
C GLY A 57 -2.95 -15.17 -14.35
N PRO A 58 -3.76 -15.38 -15.39
CA PRO A 58 -4.77 -16.43 -15.39
C PRO A 58 -4.08 -17.79 -15.22
N THR A 59 -4.46 -18.58 -14.22
CA THR A 59 -4.06 -19.99 -14.17
C THR A 59 -4.45 -20.61 -15.52
N PRO A 60 -3.52 -21.23 -16.27
CA PRO A 60 -3.87 -21.88 -17.51
C PRO A 60 -4.93 -22.93 -17.18
N ARG A 61 -6.18 -22.68 -17.61
CA ARG A 61 -7.22 -23.70 -17.59
C ARG A 61 -6.71 -24.78 -18.52
N GLY A 62 -6.25 -25.89 -17.92
CA GLY A 62 -5.80 -27.05 -18.68
C GLY A 62 -6.87 -27.41 -19.69
N THR A 63 -6.52 -27.31 -20.97
CA THR A 63 -7.29 -27.92 -22.04
C THR A 63 -7.07 -29.43 -21.91
N SER A 64 -8.08 -30.12 -21.37
CA SER A 64 -8.27 -31.56 -21.62
C SER A 64 -8.61 -31.80 -23.08
#